data_AF-A0A3N4ILW1-F1
#
_entry.id   AF-A0A3N4ILW1-F1
#
_cell.length_a   1.000
_cell.length_b   1.000
_cell.length_c   1.000
_cell.angle_alpha   90.00
_cell.angle_beta   90.00
_cell.angle_gamma   90.00
#
_symmetry.space_group_name_H-M   'P 1'
#
loop_
_entity.id
_entity.type
_entity.pdbx_description
1 polymer ?
#
loop_
_entity_poly.entity_id
_entity_poly.type
_entity_poly.pdbx_seq_one_letter_code
_entity_poly.pdbx_strand_id
1 'polypeptide(L)'
;MSTTSFQRFSTATNPGSLETTAPPGTLRKLPPAFCDFFFKLYPDLNFRFLFSQVPPQLGPFLEMCERRAGLIPYDEVVCGEMFERFIAEEVGYSGFMVMLYKHSETDLASLSNVHEVWDEYLIVFLSKEGKLCVFMEEGGIPFDVRWEYTEECFEKVCGLLEGLAEPFPGIG
;
A
#
# COMPACT_ATOMS: atom_id res chain seq x y z
N MET A 1 36.60 -18.37 10.66
CA MET A 1 35.24 -18.25 11.24
C MET A 1 35.10 -16.80 11.68
N SER A 2 34.44 -15.98 10.87
CA SER A 2 34.34 -14.54 11.08
C SER A 2 32.93 -14.21 11.54
N THR A 3 32.79 -13.72 12.76
CA THR A 3 31.55 -13.20 13.36
C THR A 3 31.43 -11.72 13.02
N THR A 4 30.52 -11.37 12.11
CA THR A 4 30.17 -9.97 11.86
C THR A 4 29.06 -9.56 12.81
N SER A 5 29.43 -8.83 13.86
CA SER A 5 28.50 -8.20 14.79
C SER A 5 27.93 -6.94 14.16
N PHE A 6 26.62 -6.89 13.93
CA PHE A 6 25.92 -5.66 13.54
C PHE A 6 25.47 -4.93 14.81
N GLN A 7 26.20 -3.89 15.20
CA GLN A 7 25.73 -2.91 16.18
C GLN A 7 25.17 -1.69 15.44
N ARG A 8 23.85 -1.50 15.49
CA ARG A 8 23.22 -0.21 15.19
C ARG A 8 23.32 0.66 16.44
N PHE A 9 23.92 1.83 16.31
CA PHE A 9 23.90 2.86 17.34
C PHE A 9 22.51 3.51 17.38
N SER A 10 21.86 3.43 18.53
CA SER A 10 20.68 4.25 18.86
C SER A 10 21.16 5.59 19.40
N THR A 11 20.86 6.67 18.69
CA THR A 11 20.84 8.02 19.26
C THR A 11 19.40 8.39 19.57
N ALA A 12 19.10 8.50 20.86
CA ALA A 12 17.85 9.04 21.38
C ALA A 12 17.67 10.48 20.90
N THR A 13 16.51 10.79 20.31
CA THR A 13 16.08 12.16 20.01
C THR A 13 14.67 12.35 20.59
N ASN A 14 14.45 13.50 21.23
CA ASN A 14 13.26 13.90 21.99
C ASN A 14 11.91 13.76 21.22
N PRO A 15 10.77 13.67 21.94
CA PRO A 15 9.44 13.54 21.36
C PRO A 15 8.92 14.92 20.96
N GLY A 16 9.12 15.28 19.69
CA GLY A 16 8.43 16.37 19.02
C GLY A 16 8.11 15.87 17.62
N SER A 17 6.82 15.81 17.28
CA SER A 17 6.23 15.19 16.09
C SER A 17 7.15 15.19 14.86
N LEU A 18 7.70 14.01 14.55
CA LEU A 18 8.27 13.70 13.24
C LEU A 18 7.09 13.45 12.30
N GLU A 19 6.47 14.53 11.81
CA GLU A 19 5.70 14.41 10.57
C GLU A 19 6.66 13.90 9.49
N THR A 20 6.37 12.72 8.98
CA THR A 20 7.14 12.05 7.93
C THR A 20 7.37 13.03 6.77
N THR A 21 8.62 13.49 6.58
CA THR A 21 9.03 14.63 5.73
C THR A 21 8.94 14.41 4.22
N ALA A 22 8.27 13.37 3.75
CA ALA A 22 8.14 13.06 2.33
C ALA A 22 7.07 13.97 1.70
N PRO A 23 7.36 14.65 0.58
CA PRO A 23 6.33 15.38 -0.17
C PRO A 23 5.17 14.45 -0.58
N PRO A 24 3.92 14.96 -0.62
CA PRO A 24 2.79 14.18 -1.08
C PRO A 24 3.02 13.52 -2.43
N GLY A 25 2.53 12.28 -2.58
CA GLY A 25 2.70 11.48 -3.80
C GLY A 25 4.07 10.83 -3.94
N THR A 26 4.95 10.98 -2.96
CA THR A 26 6.22 10.25 -2.89
C THR A 26 6.02 8.92 -2.19
N LEU A 27 6.61 7.85 -2.75
CA LEU A 27 6.65 6.56 -2.07
C LEU A 27 7.35 6.68 -0.72
N ARG A 28 6.69 6.18 0.32
CA ARG A 28 7.26 6.04 1.66
C ARG A 28 7.80 4.64 1.85
N LYS A 29 8.79 4.51 2.72
CA LYS A 29 9.28 3.19 3.11
C LYS A 29 8.21 2.47 3.89
N LEU A 30 8.00 1.20 3.58
CA LEU A 30 7.12 0.40 4.41
C LEU A 30 7.72 0.27 5.83
N PRO A 31 6.99 0.68 6.88
CA PRO A 31 7.55 0.67 8.22
C PRO A 31 7.85 -0.77 8.69
N PRO A 32 8.96 -1.01 9.41
CA PRO A 32 9.30 -2.36 9.89
C PRO A 32 8.20 -3.00 10.74
N ALA A 33 7.36 -2.18 11.38
CA ALA A 33 6.20 -2.65 12.13
C ALA A 33 5.27 -3.52 11.26
N PHE A 34 5.05 -3.19 9.98
CA PHE A 34 4.28 -4.03 9.06
C PHE A 34 4.85 -5.47 9.00
N CYS A 35 6.16 -5.59 8.78
CA CYS A 35 6.84 -6.88 8.72
C CYS A 35 6.69 -7.64 10.02
N ASP A 36 6.96 -6.99 11.15
CA ASP A 36 6.85 -7.60 12.47
C ASP A 36 5.42 -8.05 12.76
N PHE A 37 4.41 -7.26 12.40
CA PHE A 37 3.00 -7.61 12.57
C PHE A 37 2.62 -8.84 11.75
N PHE A 38 2.92 -8.86 10.44
CA PHE A 38 2.55 -9.96 9.56
C PHE A 38 3.23 -11.28 9.92
N PHE A 39 4.55 -11.27 10.10
CA PHE A 39 5.29 -12.50 10.38
C PHE A 39 5.09 -13.03 11.80
N LYS A 40 4.79 -12.15 12.78
CA LYS A 40 4.58 -12.58 14.16
C LYS A 40 3.16 -13.08 14.41
N LEU A 41 2.15 -12.44 13.82
CA LEU A 41 0.75 -12.78 14.06
C LEU A 41 0.28 -13.95 13.19
N TYR A 42 0.89 -14.15 12.01
CA TYR A 42 0.53 -15.23 11.10
C TYR A 42 1.76 -15.95 10.55
N PRO A 43 2.51 -16.67 11.41
CA PRO A 43 3.71 -17.41 10.97
C PRO A 43 3.38 -18.53 9.97
N ASP A 44 2.13 -18.99 9.92
CA ASP A 44 1.66 -20.03 8.99
C ASP A 44 1.22 -19.47 7.63
N LEU A 45 1.08 -18.15 7.49
CA LEU A 45 0.75 -17.51 6.23
C LEU A 45 2.02 -17.12 5.47
N ASN A 46 2.07 -17.48 4.19
CA ASN A 46 3.18 -17.15 3.32
C ASN A 46 3.06 -15.71 2.79
N PHE A 47 3.55 -14.76 3.57
CA PHE A 47 3.67 -13.37 3.13
C PHE A 47 4.96 -13.12 2.38
N ARG A 48 4.87 -12.27 1.36
CA ARG A 48 6.02 -11.73 0.62
C ARG A 48 5.89 -10.23 0.45
N PHE A 49 7.05 -9.57 0.41
CA PHE A 49 7.15 -8.16 0.07
C PHE A 49 7.61 -8.07 -1.38
N LEU A 50 6.87 -7.32 -2.18
CA LEU A 50 7.24 -6.98 -3.55
C LEU A 50 7.55 -5.48 -3.61
N PHE A 51 8.55 -5.08 -4.39
CA PHE A 51 8.76 -3.66 -4.64
C PHE A 51 7.62 -3.08 -5.47
N SER A 52 7.11 -1.93 -5.05
CA SER A 52 6.17 -1.14 -5.82
C SER A 52 6.82 -0.73 -7.14
N GLN A 53 6.14 -1.01 -8.25
CA GLN A 53 6.62 -0.75 -9.60
C GLN A 53 6.02 0.55 -10.13
N VAL A 54 6.37 1.68 -9.53
CA VAL A 54 5.72 2.96 -9.83
C VAL A 54 6.54 3.75 -10.85
N PRO A 55 6.01 3.97 -12.06
CA PRO A 55 6.67 4.83 -13.04
C PRO A 55 6.57 6.31 -12.59
N PRO A 56 7.56 7.17 -12.91
CA PRO A 56 7.58 8.56 -12.46
C PRO A 56 6.33 9.37 -12.82
N GLN A 57 5.66 9.02 -13.93
CA GLN A 57 4.42 9.65 -14.40
C GLN A 57 3.22 9.43 -13.47
N LEU A 58 3.31 8.47 -12.53
CA LEU A 58 2.26 8.22 -11.54
C LEU A 58 2.30 9.22 -10.38
N GLY A 59 3.36 10.02 -10.23
CA GLY A 59 3.52 10.96 -9.11
C GLY A 59 2.30 11.86 -8.86
N PRO A 60 1.75 12.52 -9.89
CA PRO A 60 0.55 13.35 -9.72
C PRO A 60 -0.68 12.56 -9.24
N PHE A 61 -0.87 11.33 -9.73
CA PHE A 61 -1.94 10.45 -9.26
C PHE A 61 -1.77 10.10 -7.79
N LEU A 62 -0.56 9.72 -7.38
CA LEU A 62 -0.26 9.39 -5.99
C LEU A 62 -0.45 10.59 -5.07
N GLU A 63 -0.06 11.78 -5.52
CA GLU A 63 -0.28 13.03 -4.79
C GLU A 63 -1.78 13.31 -4.61
N MET A 64 -2.59 13.06 -5.64
CA MET A 64 -4.05 13.19 -5.55
C MET A 64 -4.66 12.21 -4.54
N CYS A 65 -4.28 10.93 -4.61
CA CYS A 65 -4.72 9.91 -3.67
C CYS A 65 -4.41 10.31 -2.22
N GLU A 66 -3.19 10.78 -1.97
CA GLU A 66 -2.77 11.19 -0.63
C GLU A 66 -3.55 12.42 -0.14
N ARG A 67 -3.69 13.45 -0.99
CA ARG A 67 -4.34 14.70 -0.60
C ARG A 67 -5.84 14.58 -0.43
N ARG A 68 -6.51 13.77 -1.25
CA ARG A 68 -7.97 13.70 -1.29
C ARG A 68 -8.53 12.56 -0.47
N ALA A 69 -7.92 11.38 -0.57
CA ALA A 69 -8.38 10.17 0.10
C ALA A 69 -7.56 9.84 1.36
N GLY A 70 -6.50 10.59 1.67
CA GLY A 70 -5.57 10.23 2.74
C GLY A 70 -4.75 8.97 2.45
N LEU A 71 -4.74 8.52 1.19
CA LEU A 71 -4.13 7.26 0.79
C LEU A 71 -2.64 7.45 0.49
N ILE A 72 -1.81 6.97 1.40
CA ILE A 72 -0.36 7.09 1.40
C ILE A 72 0.27 5.96 0.61
N PRO A 73 1.12 6.24 -0.39
CA PRO A 73 1.77 5.21 -1.19
C PRO A 73 3.07 4.71 -0.55
N TYR A 74 3.28 3.39 -0.63
CA TYR A 74 4.48 2.72 -0.11
C TYR A 74 5.35 2.12 -1.22
N ASP A 75 6.66 2.01 -0.96
CA ASP A 75 7.66 1.44 -1.87
C ASP A 75 7.68 -0.09 -1.91
N GLU A 76 6.96 -0.73 -0.99
CA GLU A 76 6.75 -2.16 -0.94
C GLU A 76 5.25 -2.49 -0.83
N VAL A 77 4.90 -3.67 -1.35
CA VAL A 77 3.56 -4.25 -1.38
C VAL A 77 3.57 -5.54 -0.59
N VAL A 78 2.68 -5.65 0.39
CA VAL A 78 2.50 -6.89 1.16
C VAL A 78 1.57 -7.82 0.39
N CYS A 79 2.09 -8.97 -0.01
CA CYS A 79 1.38 -9.95 -0.83
C CYS A 79 1.20 -11.24 -0.04
N GLY A 80 -0.04 -11.70 0.10
CA GLY A 80 -0.38 -13.04 0.58
C GLY A 80 -0.75 -13.98 -0.57
N GLU A 81 -0.97 -15.25 -0.24
CA GLU A 81 -1.34 -16.30 -1.21
C GLU A 81 -2.57 -15.94 -2.05
N MET A 82 -3.57 -15.28 -1.44
CA MET A 82 -4.78 -14.88 -2.16
C MET A 82 -4.49 -13.87 -3.29
N PHE A 83 -3.64 -12.89 -3.03
CA PHE A 83 -3.22 -11.92 -4.04
C PHE A 83 -2.38 -12.58 -5.14
N GLU A 84 -1.43 -13.45 -4.75
CA GLU A 84 -0.61 -14.18 -5.73
C GLU A 84 -1.50 -15.03 -6.65
N ARG A 85 -2.49 -15.74 -6.10
CA ARG A 85 -3.45 -16.52 -6.89
C ARG A 85 -4.31 -15.64 -7.77
N PHE A 86 -4.83 -14.52 -7.27
CA PHE A 86 -5.64 -13.58 -8.07
C PHE A 86 -4.86 -13.07 -9.30
N ILE A 87 -3.60 -12.67 -9.13
CA ILE A 87 -2.77 -12.23 -10.24
C ILE A 87 -2.45 -13.40 -11.19
N ALA A 88 -2.09 -14.57 -10.67
CA ALA A 88 -1.65 -15.70 -11.48
C ALA A 88 -2.80 -16.34 -12.27
N GLU A 89 -3.97 -16.49 -11.65
CA GLU A 89 -5.09 -17.28 -12.17
C GLU A 89 -6.12 -16.41 -12.92
N GLU A 90 -6.32 -15.14 -12.51
CA GLU A 90 -7.46 -14.35 -13.00
C GLU A 90 -7.04 -13.21 -13.94
N VAL A 91 -6.30 -12.23 -13.43
CA VAL A 91 -6.14 -10.93 -14.14
C VAL A 91 -4.78 -10.74 -14.80
N GLY A 92 -3.74 -11.41 -14.31
CA GLY A 92 -2.36 -11.09 -14.67
C GLY A 92 -1.96 -9.67 -14.27
N TYR A 93 -0.71 -9.30 -14.55
CA TYR A 93 -0.16 -7.98 -14.22
C TYR A 93 0.83 -7.53 -15.30
N SER A 94 0.79 -6.26 -15.73
CA SER A 94 1.65 -5.77 -16.82
C SER A 94 2.24 -4.36 -16.66
N GLY A 95 1.85 -3.62 -15.62
CA GLY A 95 2.11 -2.18 -15.56
C GLY A 95 2.76 -1.73 -14.27
N PHE A 96 2.04 -0.91 -13.50
CA PHE A 96 2.46 -0.46 -12.18
C PHE A 96 1.71 -1.21 -11.09
N MET A 97 2.34 -1.34 -9.92
CA MET A 97 1.76 -1.88 -8.70
C MET A 97 2.18 -0.99 -7.54
N VAL A 98 1.23 -0.57 -6.72
CA VAL A 98 1.48 0.24 -5.54
C VAL A 98 0.51 -0.14 -4.42
N MET A 99 1.02 -0.21 -3.20
CA MET A 99 0.19 -0.30 -2.02
C MET A 99 -0.11 1.10 -1.51
N LEU A 100 -1.39 1.38 -1.29
CA LEU A 100 -1.90 2.61 -0.70
C LEU A 100 -2.48 2.30 0.68
N TYR A 101 -2.22 3.15 1.66
CA TYR A 101 -2.70 2.95 3.03
C TYR A 101 -3.19 4.24 3.65
N LYS A 102 -4.21 4.20 4.49
CA LYS A 102 -4.82 5.41 5.05
C LYS A 102 -4.02 6.07 6.17
N HIS A 103 -3.16 5.31 6.85
CA HIS A 103 -2.42 5.80 7.99
C HIS A 103 -0.96 6.09 7.66
N SER A 104 -0.38 7.05 8.38
CA SER A 104 1.03 7.41 8.23
C SER A 104 1.95 6.38 8.89
N GLU A 105 3.26 6.50 8.62
CA GLU A 105 4.29 5.69 9.29
C GLU A 105 4.25 5.80 10.83
N THR A 106 3.90 6.99 11.36
CA THR A 106 3.82 7.19 12.82
C THR A 106 2.62 6.48 13.43
N ASP A 107 1.49 6.50 12.72
CA ASP A 107 0.26 5.86 13.16
C ASP A 107 0.37 4.34 13.14
N LEU A 108 1.09 3.78 12.14
CA LEU A 108 1.37 2.35 12.02
C LEU A 108 2.07 1.75 13.24
N ALA A 109 2.96 2.53 13.88
CA ALA A 109 3.61 2.10 15.12
C ALA A 109 2.65 2.03 16.32
N SER A 110 1.48 2.67 16.22
CA SER A 110 0.45 2.71 17.26
C SER A 110 -0.66 1.68 17.08
N LEU A 111 -0.77 1.07 15.89
CA LEU A 111 -1.81 0.07 15.61
C LEU A 111 -1.64 -1.14 16.52
N SER A 112 -2.78 -1.66 16.96
CA SER A 112 -2.82 -2.66 18.03
C SER A 112 -2.95 -4.09 17.51
N ASN A 113 -3.48 -4.24 16.29
CA ASN A 113 -3.69 -5.53 15.64
C ASN A 113 -3.57 -5.43 14.12
N VAL A 114 -3.48 -6.59 13.49
CA VAL A 114 -3.30 -6.77 12.04
C VAL A 114 -4.57 -6.60 11.22
N HIS A 115 -5.76 -6.80 11.80
CA HIS A 115 -7.02 -6.55 11.09
C HIS A 115 -7.16 -5.06 10.79
N GLU A 116 -6.84 -4.19 11.75
CA GLU A 116 -6.75 -2.74 11.53
C GLU A 116 -5.80 -2.37 10.38
N VAL A 117 -4.72 -3.13 10.20
CA VAL A 117 -3.78 -2.92 9.09
C VAL A 117 -4.37 -3.41 7.77
N TRP A 118 -4.96 -4.60 7.79
CA TRP A 118 -5.39 -5.30 6.60
C TRP A 118 -6.62 -4.66 5.94
N ASP A 119 -7.53 -4.11 6.75
CA ASP A 119 -8.78 -3.51 6.27
C ASP A 119 -8.57 -2.13 5.64
N GLU A 120 -7.43 -1.48 5.94
CA GLU A 120 -7.19 -0.07 5.60
C GLU A 120 -6.15 0.11 4.47
N TYR A 121 -5.60 -0.99 3.90
CA TYR A 121 -4.72 -0.94 2.72
C TYR A 121 -5.36 -1.49 1.45
N LEU A 122 -4.98 -0.87 0.33
CA LEU A 122 -5.39 -1.23 -1.01
C LEU A 122 -4.14 -1.49 -1.85
N ILE A 123 -4.15 -2.54 -2.68
CA ILE A 123 -3.13 -2.72 -3.72
C ILE A 123 -3.75 -2.29 -5.05
N VAL A 124 -3.21 -1.22 -5.64
CA VAL A 124 -3.65 -0.71 -6.93
C VAL A 124 -2.65 -1.15 -8.01
N PHE A 125 -3.14 -1.79 -9.07
CA PHE A 125 -2.28 -2.29 -10.13
C PHE A 125 -2.95 -2.37 -11.50
N LEU A 126 -2.15 -2.62 -12.55
CA LEU A 126 -2.66 -2.85 -13.90
C LEU A 126 -2.67 -4.34 -14.26
N SER A 127 -3.82 -4.81 -14.71
CA SER A 127 -3.98 -6.17 -15.26
C SER A 127 -3.12 -6.37 -16.51
N LYS A 128 -3.04 -7.62 -17.01
CA LYS A 128 -2.34 -7.90 -18.28
C LYS A 128 -2.93 -7.18 -19.51
N GLU A 129 -4.18 -6.75 -19.42
CA GLU A 129 -4.89 -6.01 -20.47
C GLU A 129 -4.76 -4.49 -20.32
N GLY A 130 -4.08 -4.02 -19.27
CA GLY A 130 -3.93 -2.60 -18.96
C GLY A 130 -5.16 -1.98 -18.31
N LYS A 131 -6.03 -2.79 -17.71
CA LYS A 131 -7.16 -2.30 -16.90
C LYS A 131 -6.73 -2.11 -15.44
N LEU A 132 -7.33 -1.13 -14.77
CA LEU A 132 -7.13 -0.92 -13.34
C LEU A 132 -7.73 -2.08 -12.53
N CYS A 133 -6.96 -2.58 -11.57
CA CYS A 133 -7.40 -3.51 -10.54
C CYS A 133 -7.08 -2.92 -9.17
N VAL A 134 -7.99 -3.13 -8.22
CA VAL A 134 -7.76 -2.86 -6.80
C VAL A 134 -7.93 -4.17 -6.06
N PHE A 135 -6.99 -4.50 -5.18
CA PHE A 135 -7.07 -5.66 -4.30
C PHE A 135 -7.13 -5.20 -2.85
N MET A 136 -8.03 -5.82 -2.09
CA MET A 136 -8.33 -5.54 -0.69
C MET A 136 -8.44 -6.87 0.06
N GLU A 137 -8.80 -6.85 1.34
CA GLU A 137 -9.03 -8.08 2.12
C GLU A 137 -9.94 -9.09 1.42
N GLU A 138 -11.08 -8.60 0.94
CA GLU A 138 -12.14 -9.43 0.36
C GLU A 138 -11.76 -9.99 -1.02
N GLY A 139 -10.61 -9.57 -1.56
CA GLY A 139 -10.08 -10.02 -2.84
C GLY A 139 -9.88 -8.89 -3.84
N GLY A 140 -9.76 -9.28 -5.11
CA GLY A 140 -9.48 -8.36 -6.21
C GLY A 140 -10.73 -7.93 -6.96
N ILE A 141 -10.85 -6.62 -7.19
CA ILE A 141 -11.91 -6.00 -7.98
C ILE A 141 -11.29 -5.44 -9.27
N PRO A 142 -11.56 -6.05 -10.44
CA PRO A 142 -11.19 -5.47 -11.71
C PRO A 142 -12.17 -4.35 -12.09
N PHE A 143 -11.65 -3.17 -12.40
CA PHE A 143 -12.45 -2.06 -12.91
C PHE A 143 -12.43 -2.04 -14.43
N ASP A 144 -13.56 -1.67 -15.04
CA ASP A 144 -13.62 -1.42 -16.49
C ASP A 144 -13.08 -0.01 -16.83
N VAL A 145 -11.87 0.27 -16.35
CA VAL A 145 -11.12 1.50 -16.59
C VAL A 145 -9.78 1.10 -17.18
N ARG A 146 -9.57 1.43 -18.46
CA ARG A 146 -8.26 1.31 -19.08
C ARG A 146 -7.37 2.45 -18.59
N TRP A 147 -6.17 2.12 -18.13
CA TRP A 147 -5.27 3.12 -17.56
C TRP A 147 -4.65 4.00 -18.62
N GLU A 148 -4.67 5.31 -18.37
CA GLU A 148 -4.00 6.33 -19.16
C GLU A 148 -3.31 7.32 -18.22
N TYR A 149 -2.13 7.81 -18.59
CA TYR A 149 -1.39 8.80 -17.79
C TYR A 149 -1.92 10.21 -18.04
N THR A 150 -3.20 10.41 -17.75
CA THR A 150 -3.92 11.66 -17.94
C THR A 150 -4.57 12.08 -16.63
N GLU A 151 -4.68 13.39 -16.41
CA GLU A 151 -5.36 13.95 -15.24
C GLU A 151 -6.80 13.47 -15.12
N GLU A 152 -7.53 13.34 -16.24
CA GLU A 152 -8.89 12.79 -16.27
C GLU A 152 -8.96 11.34 -15.75
N CYS A 153 -8.00 10.49 -16.16
CA CYS A 153 -7.93 9.13 -15.65
C CYS A 153 -7.61 9.12 -14.15
N PHE A 154 -6.68 9.97 -13.71
CA PHE A 154 -6.30 10.08 -12.29
C PHE A 154 -7.48 10.54 -11.43
N GLU A 155 -8.20 11.57 -11.86
CA GLU A 155 -9.42 12.06 -11.22
C GLU A 155 -10.47 10.96 -11.08
N LYS A 156 -10.74 10.24 -12.17
CA LYS A 156 -11.70 9.12 -12.17
C LYS A 156 -11.28 8.02 -11.19
N VAL A 157 -10.02 7.61 -11.21
CA VAL A 157 -9.53 6.54 -10.34
C VAL A 157 -9.46 6.99 -8.88
N CYS A 158 -9.02 8.21 -8.60
CA CYS A 158 -9.02 8.76 -7.25
C CYS A 158 -10.44 8.79 -6.66
N GLY A 159 -11.44 9.20 -7.44
CA GLY A 159 -12.85 9.16 -7.00
C GLY A 159 -13.36 7.74 -6.71
N LEU A 160 -12.90 6.73 -7.46
CA LEU A 160 -13.19 5.32 -7.15
C LEU A 160 -12.54 4.89 -5.84
N LEU A 161 -11.27 5.24 -5.64
CA LEU A 161 -10.52 4.89 -4.43
C LEU A 161 -11.05 5.61 -3.20
N GLU A 162 -11.52 6.84 -3.32
CA GLU A 162 -12.22 7.56 -2.24
C GLU A 162 -13.44 6.77 -1.78
N GLY A 163 -14.27 6.29 -2.70
CA GLY A 163 -15.44 5.47 -2.35
C GLY A 163 -15.10 4.12 -1.72
N LEU A 164 -13.92 3.57 -2.02
CA LEU A 164 -13.41 2.33 -1.38
C LEU A 164 -12.74 2.60 -0.02
N ALA A 165 -12.16 3.79 0.15
CA ALA A 165 -11.45 4.21 1.37
C ALA A 165 -12.38 4.88 2.40
N GLU A 166 -13.59 5.27 2.00
CA GLU A 166 -14.64 5.61 2.95
C GLU A 166 -15.02 4.35 3.74
N PRO A 167 -15.09 4.44 5.08
CA PRO A 167 -15.46 3.30 5.89
C PRO A 167 -16.86 2.85 5.47
N PHE A 168 -17.02 1.56 5.18
CA PHE A 168 -18.32 0.93 5.05
C PHE A 168 -19.27 1.47 6.12
N PRO A 169 -20.36 2.18 5.74
CA PRO A 169 -21.27 2.71 6.72
C PRO A 169 -22.10 1.56 7.31
N GLY A 170 -21.75 1.13 8.52
CA GLY A 170 -22.57 0.28 9.38
C GLY A 170 -21.71 -0.34 10.49
N ILE A 171 -21.92 -0.12 11.78
CA ILE A 171 -23.15 0.17 12.54
C ILE A 171 -22.75 1.11 13.70
N GLY A 172 -23.66 2.03 14.06
CA GLY A 172 -23.52 2.86 15.27
C GLY A 172 -23.75 2.13 16.58
#